data_AF-A0A932TDZ6-F1
#
_entry.id   AF-A0A932TDZ6-F1
#
_cell.length_a   1.000
_cell.length_b   1.000
_cell.length_c   1.000
_cell.angle_alpha   90.00
_cell.angle_beta   90.00
_cell.angle_gamma   90.00
#
_symmetry.space_group_name_H-M   'P 1'
#
loop_
_entity.id
_entity.type
_entity.pdbx_description
1 polymer ?
#
loop_
_entity_poly.entity_id
_entity_poly.type
_entity_poly.pdbx_seq_one_letter_code
_entity_poly.pdbx_strand_id
1 'polypeptide(L)'
;MPATLLPPLPPTSPSQSMVVITHLAIGRPPYLWEPPDASPDRQRVLSFVTDSPSECRLQARARASGPGASPARIQWQVTPPEGFSLPPDARLTGPEIDLTLHRDTVYAGGAPLSLVIRVTLDGTSAADHAIVAQDERDQLRQEYVDLSRDRVPDRVEFIDETEYQLRYGRRFPDLTFSQLNASVNRFAGRQYRWALLTEELLLALTRLQRLVGQSLVIASIYRNPVRQEEVNGPVDESHHQYGRAADLHVWPNWAPPQDGRTIATPVDWLRLANAAWQAGARWIEPMTLTHVNTARCHLHFDVRGAGSLTAPVGVRGEVVDAASGKPLPGARVELDGMTARTNRQGEFFLQHVLTPEEHTLSVSVPGRTPVAQPVRVESRQVVTVRIRVPA
;
A
#
# COMPACT_ATOMS: atom_id res chain seq x y z
N MET A 1 -48.14 -5.50 1.87
CA MET A 1 -48.67 -4.15 2.18
C MET A 1 -48.38 -3.27 0.96
N PRO A 2 -49.39 -2.75 0.25
CA PRO A 2 -49.13 -1.86 -0.89
C PRO A 2 -48.63 -0.51 -0.35
N ALA A 3 -47.60 0.04 -1.00
CA ALA A 3 -47.03 1.33 -0.66
C ALA A 3 -48.08 2.43 -0.86
N THR A 4 -48.47 3.09 0.23
CA THR A 4 -49.30 4.28 0.20
C THR A 4 -48.52 5.38 -0.53
N LEU A 5 -48.93 5.70 -1.75
CA LEU A 5 -48.44 6.88 -2.48
C LEU A 5 -48.75 8.12 -1.63
N LEU A 6 -47.68 8.79 -1.17
CA LEU A 6 -47.82 10.12 -0.57
C LEU A 6 -48.42 11.07 -1.62
N PRO A 7 -49.34 11.97 -1.21
CA PRO A 7 -49.91 12.95 -2.12
C PRO A 7 -48.81 13.82 -2.74
N PRO A 8 -48.95 14.27 -4.00
CA PRO A 8 -48.00 15.18 -4.62
C PRO A 8 -47.91 16.46 -3.78
N LEU A 9 -46.67 16.92 -3.57
CA LEU A 9 -46.41 18.20 -2.90
C LEU A 9 -47.19 19.32 -3.62
N PRO A 10 -47.85 20.23 -2.89
CA PRO A 10 -48.53 21.36 -3.51
C PRO A 10 -47.51 22.21 -4.31
N PRO A 11 -47.93 22.80 -5.44
CA PRO A 11 -47.06 23.68 -6.20
C PRO A 11 -46.58 24.82 -5.31
N THR A 12 -45.26 25.00 -5.22
CA THR A 12 -44.65 26.13 -4.53
C THR A 12 -45.21 27.42 -5.13
N SER A 13 -45.82 28.25 -4.29
CA SER A 13 -46.32 29.56 -4.73
C SER A 13 -45.17 30.37 -5.34
N PRO A 14 -45.30 30.96 -6.54
CA PRO A 14 -44.24 31.69 -7.25
C PRO A 14 -43.77 32.98 -6.56
N SER A 15 -44.18 33.22 -5.31
CA SER A 15 -43.88 34.41 -4.52
C SER A 15 -42.72 34.25 -3.53
N GLN A 16 -42.14 33.04 -3.38
CA GLN A 16 -41.04 32.83 -2.44
C GLN A 16 -39.68 33.01 -3.13
N SER A 17 -38.86 33.90 -2.58
CA SER A 17 -37.44 33.92 -2.91
C SER A 17 -36.79 32.61 -2.46
N MET A 18 -35.94 32.06 -3.32
CA MET A 18 -35.29 30.77 -3.14
C MET A 18 -33.78 30.94 -3.36
N VAL A 19 -32.96 30.20 -2.64
CA VAL A 19 -31.51 30.10 -2.86
C VAL A 19 -31.13 28.63 -3.01
N VAL A 20 -30.25 28.32 -3.96
CA VAL A 20 -29.85 26.94 -4.27
C VAL A 20 -28.34 26.86 -4.45
N ILE A 21 -27.71 25.85 -3.87
CA ILE A 21 -26.30 25.52 -4.10
C ILE A 21 -26.17 24.92 -5.51
N THR A 22 -25.37 25.59 -6.34
CA THR A 22 -25.14 25.26 -7.75
C THR A 22 -23.75 24.69 -8.03
N HIS A 23 -22.83 24.80 -7.07
CA HIS A 23 -21.50 24.20 -7.17
C HIS A 23 -20.97 23.95 -5.77
N LEU A 24 -20.26 22.83 -5.59
CA LEU A 24 -19.55 22.49 -4.37
C LEU A 24 -18.31 21.67 -4.72
N ALA A 25 -17.15 22.12 -4.24
CA ALA A 25 -15.87 21.42 -4.33
C ALA A 25 -15.18 21.48 -2.96
N ILE A 26 -14.72 20.32 -2.47
CA ILE A 26 -14.10 20.18 -1.15
C ILE A 26 -12.82 19.36 -1.33
N GLY A 27 -11.71 19.86 -0.81
CA GLY A 27 -10.45 19.13 -0.77
C GLY A 27 -9.76 18.97 -2.13
N ARG A 28 -9.10 17.82 -2.30
CA ARG A 28 -8.41 17.47 -3.55
C ARG A 28 -9.38 16.91 -4.59
N PRO A 29 -9.16 17.20 -5.88
CA PRO A 29 -9.88 16.54 -6.97
C PRO A 29 -9.58 15.02 -7.02
N PRO A 30 -10.42 14.22 -7.71
CA PRO A 30 -11.60 14.65 -8.47
C PRO A 30 -12.79 15.01 -7.56
N TYR A 31 -13.35 16.20 -7.80
CA TYR A 31 -14.66 16.57 -7.29
C TYR A 31 -15.68 15.76 -8.08
N LEU A 32 -16.05 14.57 -7.58
CA LEU A 32 -17.34 14.02 -7.98
C LEU A 32 -18.32 15.13 -7.62
N TRP A 33 -19.11 15.66 -8.55
CA TRP A 33 -20.22 16.56 -8.29
C TRP A 33 -21.26 16.29 -9.37
N GLU A 34 -22.46 15.87 -8.99
CA GLU A 34 -23.57 15.71 -9.92
C GLU A 34 -24.52 16.92 -9.82
N PRO A 35 -24.99 17.45 -10.96
CA PRO A 35 -25.96 18.54 -10.99
C PRO A 35 -27.32 18.13 -10.40
N PRO A 36 -28.14 19.11 -9.98
CA PRO A 36 -29.24 18.87 -9.06
C PRO A 36 -30.52 18.22 -9.61
N ASP A 37 -31.01 17.16 -8.93
CA ASP A 37 -32.45 16.80 -8.88
C ASP A 37 -33.05 17.26 -7.54
N ALA A 38 -33.99 18.22 -7.53
CA ALA A 38 -34.53 18.97 -6.37
C ALA A 38 -35.21 18.16 -5.22
N SER A 39 -34.54 17.16 -4.63
CA SER A 39 -35.01 16.47 -3.43
C SER A 39 -34.70 17.27 -2.15
N PRO A 40 -35.65 17.38 -1.19
CA PRO A 40 -35.46 18.01 0.12
C PRO A 40 -34.64 17.18 1.13
N ASP A 41 -34.43 15.87 0.90
CA ASP A 41 -33.58 14.98 1.72
C ASP A 41 -32.12 14.97 1.22
N ARG A 42 -31.61 16.15 0.88
CA ARG A 42 -30.46 16.34 -0.01
C ARG A 42 -29.09 15.98 0.60
N GLN A 43 -28.73 14.70 0.66
CA GLN A 43 -27.31 14.30 0.59
C GLN A 43 -26.85 14.48 -0.86
N ARG A 44 -26.05 15.52 -1.13
CA ARG A 44 -25.48 15.68 -2.47
C ARG A 44 -23.97 15.76 -2.41
N VAL A 45 -23.42 14.75 -3.09
CA VAL A 45 -22.06 14.62 -3.60
C VAL A 45 -21.05 13.96 -2.65
N LEU A 46 -20.90 12.66 -2.90
CA LEU A 46 -19.68 11.85 -2.94
C LEU A 46 -18.46 12.51 -2.29
N SER A 47 -18.30 12.19 -1.01
CA SER A 47 -17.05 11.90 -0.29
C SER A 47 -15.74 12.55 -0.79
N PHE A 48 -14.97 13.14 0.11
CA PHE A 48 -13.82 13.99 -0.20
C PHE A 48 -12.56 13.51 0.53
N VAL A 49 -11.40 14.03 0.11
CA VAL A 49 -10.14 13.96 0.87
C VAL A 49 -9.54 15.35 0.95
N THR A 50 -8.93 15.71 2.08
CA THR A 50 -8.39 17.06 2.31
C THR A 50 -7.16 17.36 1.45
N ASP A 51 -6.84 18.65 1.27
CA ASP A 51 -5.69 19.13 0.48
C ASP A 51 -4.35 18.77 1.08
N SER A 52 -4.28 18.71 2.40
CA SER A 52 -3.08 18.32 3.14
C SER A 52 -3.49 17.76 4.50
N PRO A 53 -2.54 17.27 5.32
CA PRO A 53 -2.82 16.94 6.69
C PRO A 53 -3.45 18.10 7.48
N SER A 54 -3.21 19.36 7.15
CA SER A 54 -3.68 20.51 7.95
C SER A 54 -4.68 21.41 7.23
N GLU A 55 -4.90 21.24 5.92
CA GLU A 55 -5.69 22.15 5.09
C GLU A 55 -6.79 21.40 4.31
N CYS A 56 -7.97 22.02 4.24
CA CYS A 56 -9.09 21.57 3.43
C CYS A 56 -9.76 22.78 2.75
N ARG A 57 -9.61 22.88 1.43
CA ARG A 57 -10.20 23.94 0.62
C ARG A 57 -11.67 23.64 0.35
N LEU A 58 -12.49 24.66 0.48
CA LEU A 58 -13.93 24.62 0.22
C LEU A 58 -14.28 25.73 -0.77
N GLN A 59 -14.81 25.34 -1.93
CA GLN A 59 -15.39 26.26 -2.90
C GLN A 59 -16.88 25.94 -3.08
N ALA A 60 -17.75 26.94 -2.94
CA ALA A 60 -19.18 26.77 -3.16
C ALA A 60 -19.80 27.97 -3.86
N ARG A 61 -20.77 27.72 -4.74
CA ARG A 61 -21.56 28.76 -5.41
C ARG A 61 -23.04 28.53 -5.25
N ALA A 62 -23.80 29.60 -5.01
CA ALA A 62 -25.25 29.56 -4.93
C ALA A 62 -25.89 30.57 -5.89
N ARG A 63 -27.13 30.29 -6.27
CA ARG A 63 -27.97 31.20 -7.05
C ARG A 63 -29.24 31.50 -6.26
N ALA A 64 -29.60 32.79 -6.22
CA ALA A 64 -30.87 33.24 -5.68
C ALA A 64 -31.86 33.52 -6.82
N SER A 65 -33.13 33.17 -6.63
CA SER A 65 -34.21 33.36 -7.60
C SER A 65 -35.49 33.82 -6.90
N GLY A 66 -36.34 34.58 -7.59
CA GLY A 66 -37.61 35.09 -7.06
C GLY A 66 -37.61 36.60 -6.79
N PRO A 67 -38.76 37.18 -6.38
CA PRO A 67 -38.90 38.62 -6.21
C PRO A 67 -37.99 39.17 -5.10
N GLY A 68 -37.13 40.13 -5.45
CA GLY A 68 -36.20 40.76 -4.49
C GLY A 68 -34.96 39.92 -4.14
N ALA A 69 -34.77 38.77 -4.81
CA ALA A 69 -33.56 37.97 -4.71
C ALA A 69 -32.36 38.76 -5.24
N SER A 70 -31.31 38.87 -4.42
CA SER A 70 -30.05 39.49 -4.82
C SER A 70 -28.89 38.59 -4.39
N PRO A 71 -27.90 38.33 -5.26
CA PRO A 71 -26.69 37.59 -4.89
C PRO A 71 -25.97 38.13 -3.65
N ALA A 72 -26.04 39.44 -3.39
CA ALA A 72 -25.41 40.07 -2.24
C ALA A 72 -26.09 39.73 -0.90
N ARG A 73 -27.32 39.20 -0.95
CA ARG A 73 -28.13 38.82 0.23
C ARG A 73 -27.95 37.35 0.62
N ILE A 74 -27.13 36.61 -0.13
CA ILE A 74 -26.79 35.22 0.15
C ILE A 74 -25.85 35.17 1.36
N GLN A 75 -26.18 34.32 2.33
CA GLN A 75 -25.40 34.06 3.53
C GLN A 75 -25.07 32.58 3.63
N TRP A 76 -23.84 32.26 4.01
CA TRP A 76 -23.35 30.90 4.16
C TRP A 76 -23.14 30.57 5.64
N GLN A 77 -23.43 29.33 6.00
CA GLN A 77 -23.05 28.72 7.26
C GLN A 77 -22.29 27.44 6.95
N VAL A 78 -21.07 27.33 7.48
CA VAL A 78 -20.20 26.17 7.29
C VAL A 78 -19.92 25.55 8.66
N THR A 79 -20.22 24.27 8.81
CA THR A 79 -19.74 23.44 9.92
C THR A 79 -18.55 22.63 9.40
N PRO A 80 -17.32 22.97 9.82
CA PRO A 80 -16.11 22.27 9.38
C PRO A 80 -16.11 20.79 9.81
N PRO A 81 -15.30 19.95 9.15
CA PRO A 81 -15.00 18.61 9.64
C PRO A 81 -14.37 18.60 11.02
N GLU A 82 -14.42 17.46 11.70
CA GLU A 82 -13.79 17.27 13.00
C GLU A 82 -12.31 17.68 12.97
N GLY A 83 -11.90 18.49 13.95
CA GLY A 83 -10.56 19.06 14.06
C GLY A 83 -10.32 20.30 13.19
N PHE A 84 -11.12 20.56 12.15
CA PHE A 84 -10.97 21.74 11.31
C PHE A 84 -11.72 22.96 11.85
N SER A 85 -11.24 24.14 11.48
CA SER A 85 -11.80 25.43 11.85
C SER A 85 -11.87 26.36 10.63
N LEU A 86 -12.82 27.30 10.66
CA LEU A 86 -12.88 28.38 9.68
C LEU A 86 -11.77 29.41 9.98
N PRO A 87 -11.21 30.07 8.95
CA PRO A 87 -10.30 31.18 9.18
C PRO A 87 -11.04 32.34 9.86
N PRO A 88 -10.40 33.09 10.78
CA PRO A 88 -11.05 34.16 11.54
C PRO A 88 -11.70 35.26 10.68
N ASP A 89 -11.21 35.45 9.46
CA ASP A 89 -11.65 36.44 8.48
C ASP A 89 -12.51 35.85 7.34
N ALA A 90 -13.05 34.64 7.53
CA ALA A 90 -13.90 33.96 6.56
C ALA A 90 -15.05 34.84 6.07
N ARG A 91 -15.09 35.10 4.76
CA ARG A 91 -16.20 35.82 4.11
C ARG A 91 -17.32 34.83 3.78
N LEU A 92 -18.39 34.86 4.58
CA LEU A 92 -19.54 33.96 4.45
C LEU A 92 -20.78 34.63 3.83
N THR A 93 -20.57 35.57 2.91
CA THR A 93 -21.65 36.31 2.23
C THR A 93 -21.38 36.42 0.74
N GLY A 94 -22.44 36.59 -0.05
CA GLY A 94 -22.36 36.69 -1.50
C GLY A 94 -22.60 35.36 -2.23
N PRO A 95 -22.59 35.36 -3.57
CA PRO A 95 -22.94 34.19 -4.36
C PRO A 95 -21.91 33.06 -4.34
N GLU A 96 -20.70 33.31 -3.86
CA GLU A 96 -19.59 32.38 -3.89
C GLU A 96 -18.75 32.50 -2.62
N ILE A 97 -18.25 31.37 -2.13
CA ILE A 97 -17.23 31.29 -1.09
C ILE A 97 -16.05 30.45 -1.61
N ASP A 98 -14.84 30.86 -1.23
CA ASP A 98 -13.60 30.11 -1.41
C ASP A 98 -12.84 30.23 -0.08
N LEU A 99 -12.79 29.14 0.67
CA LEU A 99 -12.28 29.09 2.04
C LEU A 99 -11.19 28.02 2.13
N THR A 100 -10.18 28.25 2.96
CA THR A 100 -9.25 27.21 3.41
C THR A 100 -9.53 26.95 4.89
N LEU A 101 -10.02 25.75 5.20
CA LEU A 101 -10.21 25.29 6.56
C LEU A 101 -8.87 24.76 7.10
N HIS A 102 -8.60 25.00 8.38
CA HIS A 102 -7.35 24.58 9.03
C HIS A 102 -7.60 23.70 10.25
N ARG A 103 -6.75 22.69 10.46
CA ARG A 103 -6.68 21.93 11.72
C ARG A 103 -5.27 21.93 12.30
N ASP A 104 -5.19 22.01 13.63
CA ASP A 104 -3.91 22.06 14.35
C ASP A 104 -3.32 20.68 14.63
N THR A 105 -4.18 19.67 14.78
CA THR A 105 -3.76 18.30 15.10
C THR A 105 -4.22 17.32 14.04
N VAL A 106 -3.29 16.49 13.58
CA VAL A 106 -3.53 15.45 12.57
C VAL A 106 -3.78 14.11 13.26
N TYR A 107 -4.89 13.46 12.93
CA TYR A 107 -5.25 12.14 13.46
C TYR A 107 -5.52 11.16 12.32
N ALA A 108 -4.50 10.39 11.93
CA ALA A 108 -4.66 9.35 10.92
C ALA A 108 -5.49 8.17 11.45
N GLY A 109 -6.39 7.64 10.61
CA GLY A 109 -7.29 6.54 10.97
C GLY A 109 -8.43 6.93 11.91
N GLY A 110 -8.73 8.23 12.00
CA GLY A 110 -9.85 8.78 12.77
C GLY A 110 -11.22 8.50 12.14
N ALA A 111 -12.25 9.11 12.72
CA ALA A 111 -13.62 9.05 12.20
C ALA A 111 -13.70 9.64 10.78
N PRO A 112 -14.65 9.17 9.93
CA PRO A 112 -14.89 9.79 8.64
C PRO A 112 -15.19 11.28 8.79
N LEU A 113 -14.50 12.11 8.01
CA LEU A 113 -14.71 13.55 8.02
C LEU A 113 -16.08 13.90 7.43
N SER A 114 -16.77 14.89 8.01
CA SER A 114 -18.08 15.37 7.56
C SER A 114 -18.16 16.88 7.58
N LEU A 115 -18.62 17.48 6.49
CA LEU A 115 -18.76 18.92 6.31
C LEU A 115 -20.22 19.25 6.04
N VAL A 116 -20.76 20.26 6.72
CA VAL A 116 -22.12 20.75 6.48
C VAL A 116 -22.07 22.18 5.96
N ILE A 117 -22.76 22.45 4.86
CA ILE A 117 -22.94 23.79 4.31
C ILE A 117 -24.42 24.08 4.24
N ARG A 118 -24.81 25.23 4.76
CA ARG A 118 -26.14 25.79 4.60
C ARG A 118 -26.02 27.15 3.93
N VAL A 119 -26.91 27.43 2.99
CA VAL A 119 -27.03 28.73 2.36
C VAL A 119 -28.43 29.29 2.64
N THR A 120 -28.52 30.56 3.04
CA THR A 120 -29.79 31.25 3.29
C THR A 120 -29.83 32.56 2.50
N LEU A 121 -31.03 33.10 2.31
CA LEU A 121 -31.24 34.44 1.77
C LEU A 121 -31.78 35.33 2.90
N ASP A 122 -31.08 36.40 3.27
CA ASP A 122 -31.48 37.35 4.33
C ASP A 122 -31.77 36.74 5.70
N GLY A 123 -31.06 35.67 6.07
CA GLY A 123 -31.31 34.96 7.33
C GLY A 123 -32.68 34.27 7.39
N THR A 124 -33.42 34.20 6.27
CA THR A 124 -34.71 33.51 6.21
C THR A 124 -34.54 31.99 6.19
N SER A 125 -35.62 31.26 6.49
CA SER A 125 -35.70 29.80 6.43
C SER A 125 -35.67 29.23 5.01
N ALA A 126 -35.69 30.07 3.96
CA ALA A 126 -35.45 29.66 2.58
C ALA A 126 -33.97 29.31 2.45
N ALA A 127 -33.66 28.04 2.71
CA ALA A 127 -32.30 27.53 2.83
C ALA A 127 -32.11 26.27 1.98
N ASP A 128 -31.04 26.23 1.18
CA ASP A 128 -30.50 24.99 0.64
C ASP A 128 -29.33 24.53 1.51
N HIS A 129 -29.03 23.25 1.50
CA HIS A 129 -27.92 22.71 2.28
C HIS A 129 -27.30 21.49 1.61
N ALA A 130 -26.06 21.21 2.00
CA ALA A 130 -25.32 20.02 1.61
C ALA A 130 -24.62 19.44 2.84
N ILE A 131 -24.71 18.11 2.98
CA ILE A 131 -23.92 17.34 3.94
C ILE A 131 -23.01 16.45 3.11
N VAL A 132 -21.70 16.61 3.28
CA VAL A 132 -20.68 15.83 2.59
C VAL A 132 -19.90 15.06 3.64
N ALA A 133 -20.04 13.73 3.64
CA ALA A 133 -19.33 12.84 4.54
C ALA A 133 -18.44 11.88 3.75
N GLN A 134 -17.29 11.57 4.34
CA GLN A 134 -16.42 10.52 3.83
C GLN A 134 -17.13 9.17 3.90
N ASP A 135 -17.09 8.43 2.81
CA ASP A 135 -17.35 7.00 2.86
C ASP A 135 -16.08 6.22 3.24
N GLU A 136 -16.22 4.91 3.40
CA GLU A 136 -15.12 4.04 3.80
C GLU A 136 -13.92 4.08 2.83
N ARG A 137 -14.15 4.37 1.54
CA ARG A 137 -13.08 4.41 0.55
C ARG A 137 -12.27 5.69 0.65
N ASP A 138 -12.92 6.84 0.84
CA ASP A 138 -12.17 8.08 1.02
C ASP A 138 -11.68 8.29 2.45
N GLN A 139 -12.29 7.65 3.45
CA GLN A 139 -11.68 7.52 4.77
C GLN A 139 -10.31 6.82 4.64
N LEU A 140 -10.24 5.73 3.86
CA LEU A 140 -8.98 5.04 3.57
C LEU A 140 -8.00 5.95 2.80
N ARG A 141 -8.47 6.70 1.80
CA ARG A 141 -7.62 7.66 1.07
C ARG A 141 -7.13 8.81 1.95
N GLN A 142 -7.95 9.26 2.91
CA GLN A 142 -7.60 10.32 3.85
C GLN A 142 -6.38 9.92 4.68
N GLU A 143 -6.18 8.64 4.99
CA GLU A 143 -4.97 8.19 5.68
C GLU A 143 -3.68 8.44 4.88
N TYR A 144 -3.74 8.42 3.54
CA TYR A 144 -2.58 8.78 2.71
C TYR A 144 -2.28 10.27 2.81
N VAL A 145 -3.33 11.10 2.92
CA VAL A 145 -3.17 12.55 3.14
C VAL A 145 -2.61 12.80 4.53
N ASP A 146 -3.24 12.23 5.57
CA ASP A 146 -2.90 12.47 6.98
C ASP A 146 -1.47 12.06 7.31
N LEU A 147 -1.01 10.95 6.74
CA LEU A 147 0.36 10.44 6.93
C LEU A 147 1.33 10.91 5.84
N SER A 148 0.97 11.96 5.09
CA SER A 148 1.83 12.65 4.13
C SER A 148 2.51 11.71 3.12
N ARG A 149 1.79 10.70 2.62
CA ARG A 149 2.33 9.76 1.64
C ARG A 149 2.58 10.45 0.31
N ASP A 150 3.59 9.97 -0.43
CA ASP A 150 4.05 10.60 -1.67
C ASP A 150 2.92 10.75 -2.69
N ARG A 151 2.01 9.76 -2.70
CA ARG A 151 0.84 9.76 -3.58
C ARG A 151 -0.40 9.39 -2.78
N VAL A 152 -1.46 10.16 -2.99
CA VAL A 152 -2.83 9.76 -2.60
C VAL A 152 -3.44 9.03 -3.80
N PRO A 153 -3.72 7.72 -3.71
CA PRO A 153 -4.25 6.97 -4.83
C PRO A 153 -5.65 7.46 -5.23
N ASP A 154 -5.96 7.37 -6.52
CA ASP A 154 -7.26 7.74 -7.05
C ASP A 154 -8.34 6.79 -6.53
N ARG A 155 -9.56 7.32 -6.38
CA ARG A 155 -10.70 6.56 -5.89
C ARG A 155 -10.95 5.28 -6.69
N VAL A 156 -10.69 5.29 -7.99
CA VAL A 156 -10.90 4.14 -8.90
C VAL A 156 -9.81 3.07 -8.81
N GLU A 157 -8.69 3.35 -8.16
CA GLU A 157 -7.62 2.35 -7.94
C GLU A 157 -8.00 1.36 -6.83
N PHE A 158 -8.84 1.79 -5.88
CA PHE A 158 -9.33 0.95 -4.80
C PHE A 158 -10.48 0.06 -5.29
N ILE A 159 -10.29 -1.25 -5.15
CA ILE A 159 -11.29 -2.25 -5.50
C ILE A 159 -11.76 -2.99 -4.24
N ASP A 160 -12.99 -3.45 -4.25
CA ASP A 160 -13.53 -4.35 -3.23
C ASP A 160 -13.48 -5.81 -3.70
N GLU A 161 -14.00 -6.72 -2.88
CA GLU A 161 -14.08 -8.14 -3.21
C GLU A 161 -14.91 -8.42 -4.46
N THR A 162 -16.03 -7.72 -4.66
CA THR A 162 -16.90 -7.95 -5.83
C THR A 162 -16.17 -7.57 -7.11
N GLU A 163 -15.54 -6.40 -7.10
CA GLU A 163 -14.75 -5.90 -8.22
C GLU A 163 -13.51 -6.75 -8.47
N TYR A 164 -12.84 -7.23 -7.43
CA TYR A 164 -11.75 -8.19 -7.54
C TYR A 164 -12.22 -9.48 -8.23
N GLN A 165 -13.34 -10.07 -7.81
CA GLN A 165 -13.85 -11.30 -8.43
C GLN A 165 -14.19 -11.10 -9.91
N LEU A 166 -14.78 -9.95 -10.26
CA LEU A 166 -15.11 -9.59 -11.64
C LEU A 166 -13.86 -9.37 -12.51
N ARG A 167 -12.89 -8.60 -12.02
CA ARG A 167 -11.67 -8.23 -12.78
C ARG A 167 -10.65 -9.37 -12.83
N TYR A 168 -10.50 -10.11 -11.75
CA TYR A 168 -9.33 -10.94 -11.46
C TYR A 168 -9.64 -12.38 -11.07
N GLY A 169 -10.81 -12.66 -10.50
CA GLY A 169 -11.14 -13.98 -9.90
C GLY A 169 -10.96 -15.16 -10.85
N ARG A 170 -11.30 -15.01 -12.14
CA ARG A 170 -11.08 -16.07 -13.15
C ARG A 170 -9.60 -16.28 -13.50
N ARG A 171 -8.79 -15.23 -13.42
CA ARG A 171 -7.37 -15.25 -13.82
C ARG A 171 -6.46 -15.70 -12.69
N PHE A 172 -6.85 -15.41 -11.45
CA PHE A 172 -6.10 -15.74 -10.24
C PHE A 172 -7.00 -16.49 -9.24
N PRO A 173 -7.49 -17.69 -9.58
CA PRO A 173 -8.48 -18.41 -8.78
C PRO A 173 -7.97 -18.83 -7.39
N ASP A 174 -6.66 -18.92 -7.21
CA ASP A 174 -6.02 -19.35 -5.95
C ASP A 174 -5.76 -18.18 -4.97
N LEU A 175 -6.05 -16.94 -5.37
CA LEU A 175 -5.86 -15.75 -4.55
C LEU A 175 -7.22 -15.16 -4.17
N THR A 176 -7.53 -15.09 -2.88
CA THR A 176 -8.79 -14.46 -2.40
C THR A 176 -8.55 -13.01 -2.00
N PHE A 177 -9.57 -12.15 -2.14
CA PHE A 177 -9.46 -10.75 -1.74
C PHE A 177 -9.09 -10.59 -0.26
N SER A 178 -9.65 -11.43 0.61
CA SER A 178 -9.35 -11.45 2.04
C SER A 178 -7.89 -11.78 2.38
N GLN A 179 -7.22 -12.61 1.58
CA GLN A 179 -5.79 -12.90 1.75
C GLN A 179 -4.91 -11.73 1.30
N LEU A 180 -5.38 -10.96 0.31
CA LEU A 180 -4.64 -9.87 -0.31
C LEU A 180 -4.83 -8.53 0.42
N ASN A 181 -5.91 -8.39 1.18
CA ASN A 181 -6.18 -7.20 1.96
C ASN A 181 -5.73 -7.45 3.41
N ALA A 182 -4.75 -6.70 3.90
CA ALA A 182 -4.31 -6.71 5.29
C ALA A 182 -4.62 -5.38 5.99
N SER A 183 -5.47 -4.54 5.39
CA SER A 183 -5.79 -3.21 5.91
C SER A 183 -6.62 -3.26 7.20
N VAL A 184 -6.57 -2.17 7.96
CA VAL A 184 -7.29 -1.97 9.22
C VAL A 184 -7.94 -0.60 9.23
N ASN A 185 -9.26 -0.55 9.42
CA ASN A 185 -10.03 0.64 9.74
C ASN A 185 -10.14 0.75 11.27
N ARG A 186 -9.29 1.60 11.86
CA ARG A 186 -9.24 1.79 13.33
C ARG A 186 -10.56 2.28 13.90
N PHE A 187 -11.20 3.23 13.22
CA PHE A 187 -12.48 3.77 13.65
C PHE A 187 -13.58 2.70 13.71
N ALA A 188 -13.70 1.88 12.68
CA ALA A 188 -14.72 0.84 12.61
C ALA A 188 -14.34 -0.45 13.36
N GLY A 189 -13.10 -0.57 13.85
CA GLY A 189 -12.59 -1.77 14.51
C GLY A 189 -12.57 -3.02 13.61
N ARG A 190 -12.51 -2.84 12.29
CA ARG A 190 -12.55 -3.93 11.29
C ARG A 190 -11.62 -3.63 10.11
N GLN A 191 -11.43 -4.59 9.23
CA GLN A 191 -10.73 -4.38 7.97
C GLN A 191 -11.53 -3.48 7.00
N TYR A 192 -10.85 -2.65 6.21
CA TYR A 192 -11.48 -1.91 5.11
C TYR A 192 -11.96 -2.89 4.03
N ARG A 193 -13.13 -2.61 3.44
CA ARG A 193 -13.62 -3.37 2.27
C ARG A 193 -12.81 -3.11 0.99
N TRP A 194 -11.95 -2.11 0.99
CA TRP A 194 -11.22 -1.61 -0.17
C TRP A 194 -9.73 -1.91 -0.06
N ALA A 195 -9.10 -2.27 -1.17
CA ALA A 195 -7.67 -2.48 -1.27
C ALA A 195 -7.09 -1.98 -2.60
N LEU A 196 -5.80 -1.67 -2.60
CA LEU A 196 -5.04 -1.47 -3.83
C LEU A 196 -4.35 -2.76 -4.19
N LEU A 197 -4.57 -3.23 -5.43
CA LEU A 197 -3.99 -4.46 -5.94
C LEU A 197 -3.54 -4.22 -7.38
N THR A 198 -2.25 -4.43 -7.64
CA THR A 198 -1.71 -4.33 -9.00
C THR A 198 -1.70 -5.69 -9.69
N GLU A 199 -2.08 -5.72 -10.96
CA GLU A 199 -2.07 -6.96 -11.75
C GLU A 199 -0.66 -7.56 -11.84
N GLU A 200 0.38 -6.71 -11.90
CA GLU A 200 1.78 -7.14 -11.91
C GLU A 200 2.14 -7.99 -10.69
N LEU A 201 1.70 -7.57 -9.49
CA LEU A 201 1.91 -8.34 -8.27
C LEU A 201 1.13 -9.65 -8.27
N LEU A 202 -0.14 -9.64 -8.70
CA LEU A 202 -0.96 -10.86 -8.78
C LEU A 202 -0.37 -11.89 -9.75
N LEU A 203 0.19 -11.42 -10.88
CA LEU A 203 0.91 -12.26 -11.83
C LEU A 203 2.19 -12.84 -11.23
N ALA A 204 2.95 -12.04 -10.48
CA ALA A 204 4.16 -12.50 -9.81
C ALA A 204 3.82 -13.59 -8.77
N LEU A 205 2.82 -13.37 -7.92
CA LEU A 205 2.37 -14.38 -6.94
C LEU A 205 1.92 -15.68 -7.61
N THR A 206 1.13 -15.58 -8.68
CA THR A 206 0.64 -16.77 -9.41
C THR A 206 1.79 -17.54 -10.08
N ARG A 207 2.77 -16.85 -10.66
CA ARG A 207 3.96 -17.49 -11.24
C ARG A 207 4.82 -18.12 -10.16
N LEU A 208 5.00 -17.43 -9.04
CA LEU A 208 5.75 -17.92 -7.89
C LEU A 208 5.13 -19.22 -7.39
N GLN A 209 3.82 -19.26 -7.16
CA GLN A 209 3.07 -20.46 -6.77
C GLN A 209 3.31 -21.64 -7.72
N ARG A 210 3.36 -21.39 -9.05
CA ARG A 210 3.69 -22.44 -10.04
C ARG A 210 5.15 -22.89 -9.98
N LEU A 211 6.08 -21.97 -9.77
CA LEU A 211 7.52 -22.28 -9.68
C LEU A 211 7.85 -23.09 -8.42
N VAL A 212 7.18 -22.79 -7.29
CA VAL A 212 7.35 -23.57 -6.04
C VAL A 212 6.51 -24.84 -6.02
N GLY A 213 5.47 -24.93 -6.86
CA GLY A 213 4.60 -26.10 -6.98
C GLY A 213 3.62 -26.30 -5.82
N GLN A 214 3.35 -25.26 -5.03
CA GLN A 214 2.49 -25.31 -3.84
C GLN A 214 1.86 -23.94 -3.54
N SER A 215 0.77 -23.94 -2.76
CA SER A 215 0.11 -22.72 -2.31
C SER A 215 1.04 -21.86 -1.45
N LEU A 216 1.03 -20.55 -1.71
CA LEU A 216 1.80 -19.59 -0.93
C LEU A 216 1.08 -19.29 0.39
N VAL A 217 1.84 -19.17 1.47
CA VAL A 217 1.32 -18.66 2.74
C VAL A 217 1.63 -17.17 2.80
N ILE A 218 0.64 -16.38 2.39
CA ILE A 218 0.72 -14.92 2.35
C ILE A 218 0.60 -14.37 3.76
N ALA A 219 1.64 -13.65 4.21
CA ALA A 219 1.61 -12.92 5.48
C ALA A 219 0.96 -11.54 5.31
N SER A 220 1.26 -10.85 4.21
CA SER A 220 0.68 -9.54 3.91
C SER A 220 0.86 -9.13 2.45
N ILE A 221 -0.09 -8.40 1.88
CA ILE A 221 0.00 -7.77 0.55
C ILE A 221 -0.32 -6.30 0.65
N TYR A 222 -1.60 -5.92 0.65
CA TYR A 222 -2.01 -4.53 0.78
C TYR A 222 -2.12 -4.13 2.25
N ARG A 223 -1.42 -3.07 2.64
CA ARG A 223 -1.55 -2.42 3.96
C ARG A 223 -1.94 -0.97 3.73
N ASN A 224 -3.02 -0.51 4.36
CA ASN A 224 -3.28 0.92 4.40
C ASN A 224 -2.19 1.65 5.21
N PRO A 225 -2.00 2.97 5.01
CA PRO A 225 -0.96 3.75 5.68
C PRO A 225 -0.92 3.55 7.20
N VAL A 226 -2.08 3.55 7.85
CA VAL A 226 -2.17 3.33 9.30
C VAL A 226 -1.66 1.95 9.72
N ARG A 227 -2.04 0.89 8.98
CA ARG A 227 -1.55 -0.47 9.24
C ARG A 227 -0.04 -0.58 9.00
N GLN A 228 0.49 0.13 8.01
CA GLN A 228 1.92 0.11 7.73
C GLN A 228 2.73 0.65 8.91
N GLU A 229 2.28 1.72 9.56
CA GLU A 229 2.93 2.27 10.75
C GLU A 229 2.85 1.35 11.98
N GLU A 230 1.77 0.58 12.13
CA GLU A 230 1.65 -0.41 13.21
C GLU A 230 2.67 -1.54 13.09
N VAL A 231 2.96 -1.97 11.86
CA VAL A 231 3.79 -3.15 11.61
C VAL A 231 5.27 -2.79 11.62
N ASN A 232 5.67 -1.68 10.97
CA ASN A 232 7.09 -1.34 10.75
C ASN A 232 7.54 -0.05 11.45
N GLY A 233 6.71 0.55 12.30
CA GLY A 233 6.98 1.88 12.85
C GLY A 233 6.83 2.98 11.79
N PRO A 234 7.28 4.22 12.08
CA PRO A 234 7.17 5.33 11.13
C PRO A 234 8.11 5.10 9.95
N VAL A 235 7.59 4.42 8.92
CA VAL A 235 8.17 4.41 7.58
C VAL A 235 7.43 5.45 6.76
N ASP A 236 8.17 6.28 6.03
CA ASP A 236 7.58 7.34 5.19
C ASP A 236 6.84 6.75 3.99
N GLU A 237 7.31 5.62 3.46
CA GLU A 237 6.68 5.00 2.29
C GLU A 237 6.93 3.49 2.20
N SER A 238 5.95 2.75 1.68
CA SER A 238 6.04 1.29 1.49
C SER A 238 5.25 0.84 0.27
N HIS A 239 5.83 -0.08 -0.51
CA HIS A 239 5.15 -0.68 -1.65
C HIS A 239 3.91 -1.51 -1.26
N HIS A 240 3.76 -1.92 0.00
CA HIS A 240 2.52 -2.52 0.51
C HIS A 240 1.35 -1.53 0.45
N GLN A 241 1.62 -0.23 0.67
CA GLN A 241 0.61 0.84 0.60
C GLN A 241 0.09 1.08 -0.81
N TYR A 242 0.68 0.46 -1.82
CA TYR A 242 0.25 0.62 -3.21
C TYR A 242 -0.09 -0.71 -3.88
N GLY A 243 -0.19 -1.80 -3.12
CA GLY A 243 -0.51 -3.11 -3.68
C GLY A 243 0.56 -3.65 -4.61
N ARG A 244 1.84 -3.33 -4.33
CA ARG A 244 3.01 -3.68 -5.14
C ARG A 244 4.02 -4.56 -4.41
N ALA A 245 3.82 -4.84 -3.13
CA ALA A 245 4.69 -5.70 -2.32
C ALA A 245 3.93 -6.85 -1.66
N ALA A 246 4.68 -7.89 -1.31
CA ALA A 246 4.19 -9.08 -0.65
C ALA A 246 5.19 -9.57 0.40
N ASP A 247 4.66 -9.95 1.56
CA ASP A 247 5.36 -10.72 2.58
C ASP A 247 4.81 -12.14 2.54
N LEU A 248 5.71 -13.11 2.37
CA LEU A 248 5.38 -14.53 2.33
C LEU A 248 6.07 -15.24 3.48
N HIS A 249 5.38 -16.15 4.16
CA HIS A 249 6.07 -17.02 5.12
C HIS A 249 7.03 -17.96 4.37
N VAL A 250 8.26 -18.07 4.88
CA VAL A 250 9.20 -19.09 4.40
C VAL A 250 8.98 -20.33 5.24
N TRP A 251 8.50 -21.41 4.61
CA TRP A 251 8.36 -22.70 5.27
C TRP A 251 9.56 -23.60 4.95
N PRO A 252 10.07 -24.37 5.94
CA PRO A 252 11.05 -25.41 5.65
C PRO A 252 10.43 -26.46 4.71
N ASN A 253 11.11 -26.71 3.59
CA ASN A 253 10.88 -27.82 2.64
C ASN A 253 9.67 -27.84 1.67
N TRP A 254 8.69 -26.93 1.70
CA TRP A 254 7.65 -26.81 0.64
C TRP A 254 6.96 -28.11 0.18
N ALA A 255 6.95 -29.09 1.07
CA ALA A 255 6.36 -30.41 1.01
C ALA A 255 6.15 -30.84 2.48
N PRO A 256 5.15 -31.69 2.80
CA PRO A 256 4.86 -32.08 4.18
C PRO A 256 6.12 -32.63 4.86
N PRO A 257 6.30 -32.38 6.17
CA PRO A 257 7.59 -32.47 6.84
C PRO A 257 8.13 -33.89 6.75
N GLN A 258 9.19 -34.09 5.96
CA GLN A 258 9.97 -35.32 6.03
C GLN A 258 10.97 -35.30 7.19
N ASP A 259 11.27 -34.11 7.75
CA ASP A 259 12.28 -33.91 8.80
C ASP A 259 11.75 -33.22 10.08
N GLY A 260 10.47 -32.84 10.13
CA GLY A 260 9.84 -32.22 11.31
C GLY A 260 10.28 -30.78 11.63
N ARG A 261 11.03 -30.10 10.74
CA ARG A 261 11.47 -28.72 10.98
C ARG A 261 10.31 -27.73 10.94
N THR A 262 10.32 -26.76 11.84
CA THR A 262 9.34 -25.66 11.92
C THR A 262 9.95 -24.28 11.64
N ILE A 263 11.28 -24.22 11.50
CA ILE A 263 12.04 -22.99 11.28
C ILE A 263 12.72 -23.06 9.91
N ALA A 264 12.50 -22.02 9.10
CA ALA A 264 13.15 -21.90 7.79
C ALA A 264 14.64 -21.57 7.91
N THR A 265 15.42 -22.19 7.03
CA THR A 265 16.87 -21.98 6.90
C THR A 265 17.19 -20.96 5.81
N PRO A 266 18.43 -20.46 5.72
CA PRO A 266 18.90 -19.66 4.59
C PRO A 266 18.65 -20.31 3.23
N VAL A 267 18.79 -21.63 3.15
CA VAL A 267 18.51 -22.40 1.93
C VAL A 267 17.04 -22.31 1.52
N ASP A 268 16.12 -22.44 2.49
CA ASP A 268 14.68 -22.32 2.22
C ASP A 268 14.35 -20.90 1.73
N TRP A 269 14.92 -19.88 2.37
CA TRP A 269 14.73 -18.48 2.00
C TRP A 269 15.26 -18.18 0.60
N LEU A 270 16.50 -18.56 0.29
CA LEU A 270 17.14 -18.31 -1.01
C LEU A 270 16.42 -19.01 -2.14
N ARG A 271 15.91 -20.22 -1.93
CA ARG A 271 15.08 -20.88 -2.94
C ARG A 271 13.84 -20.02 -3.22
N LEU A 272 13.16 -19.49 -2.19
CA LEU A 272 11.91 -18.74 -2.40
C LEU A 272 12.19 -17.43 -3.12
N ALA A 273 13.24 -16.75 -2.68
CA ALA A 273 13.69 -15.50 -3.25
C ALA A 273 14.06 -15.67 -4.74
N ASN A 274 14.76 -16.75 -5.09
CA ASN A 274 15.07 -17.06 -6.49
C ASN A 274 13.81 -17.35 -7.32
N ALA A 275 12.86 -18.10 -6.78
CA ALA A 275 11.59 -18.33 -7.44
C ALA A 275 10.80 -17.01 -7.60
N ALA A 276 10.80 -16.13 -6.60
CA ALA A 276 10.13 -14.82 -6.65
C ALA A 276 10.75 -13.93 -7.74
N TRP A 277 12.08 -13.89 -7.82
CA TRP A 277 12.80 -13.19 -8.89
C TRP A 277 12.40 -13.71 -10.27
N GLN A 278 12.41 -15.04 -10.49
CA GLN A 278 11.97 -15.65 -11.74
C GLN A 278 10.48 -15.38 -12.05
N ALA A 279 9.66 -15.23 -11.01
CA ALA A 279 8.24 -14.90 -11.14
C ALA A 279 7.99 -13.45 -11.57
N GLY A 280 8.99 -12.57 -11.46
CA GLY A 280 8.92 -11.16 -11.84
C GLY A 280 9.11 -10.17 -10.70
N ALA A 281 9.49 -10.63 -9.50
CA ALA A 281 9.92 -9.73 -8.44
C ALA A 281 11.09 -8.86 -8.92
N ARG A 282 10.98 -7.56 -8.65
CA ARG A 282 11.96 -6.55 -9.07
C ARG A 282 12.90 -6.18 -7.96
N TRP A 283 12.41 -6.19 -6.73
CA TRP A 283 13.20 -6.07 -5.53
C TRP A 283 12.78 -7.16 -4.53
N ILE A 284 13.76 -7.74 -3.87
CA ILE A 284 13.61 -8.70 -2.78
C ILE A 284 14.41 -8.13 -1.61
N GLU A 285 13.79 -8.07 -0.44
CA GLU A 285 14.44 -7.59 0.77
C GLU A 285 15.62 -8.47 1.16
N PRO A 286 16.74 -7.89 1.62
CA PRO A 286 17.86 -8.69 2.04
C PRO A 286 17.57 -9.72 3.12
N MET A 287 18.14 -10.92 2.98
CA MET A 287 17.90 -12.03 3.91
C MET A 287 18.24 -11.67 5.37
N THR A 288 19.21 -10.78 5.56
CA THR A 288 19.63 -10.29 6.89
C THR A 288 18.55 -9.47 7.60
N LEU A 289 17.55 -8.96 6.87
CA LEU A 289 16.45 -8.17 7.41
C LEU A 289 15.17 -9.00 7.62
N THR A 290 15.10 -10.21 7.08
CA THR A 290 13.86 -11.01 7.06
C THR A 290 13.77 -12.08 8.14
N HIS A 291 14.57 -11.97 9.21
CA HIS A 291 14.54 -12.84 10.39
C HIS A 291 14.70 -14.35 10.08
N VAL A 292 15.57 -14.72 9.13
CA VAL A 292 15.89 -16.13 8.85
C VAL A 292 16.38 -16.87 10.10
N ASN A 293 16.12 -18.17 10.18
CA ASN A 293 16.33 -19.02 11.37
C ASN A 293 15.45 -18.69 12.57
N THR A 294 14.34 -17.96 12.36
CA THR A 294 13.33 -17.72 13.40
C THR A 294 11.92 -18.07 12.90
N ALA A 295 10.96 -18.17 13.82
CA ALA A 295 9.54 -18.33 13.47
C ALA A 295 8.93 -17.11 12.74
N ARG A 296 9.65 -15.97 12.69
CA ARG A 296 9.23 -14.75 11.98
C ARG A 296 9.84 -14.64 10.59
N CYS A 297 10.51 -15.69 10.11
CA CYS A 297 11.12 -15.72 8.80
C CYS A 297 10.05 -15.48 7.71
N HIS A 298 10.30 -14.48 6.88
CA HIS A 298 9.47 -14.17 5.72
C HIS A 298 10.35 -13.84 4.50
N LEU A 299 9.74 -13.82 3.34
CA LEU A 299 10.31 -13.23 2.13
C LEU A 299 9.47 -12.00 1.83
N HIS A 300 10.09 -10.83 1.87
CA HIS A 300 9.52 -9.61 1.33
C HIS A 300 10.00 -9.43 -0.12
N PHE A 301 9.07 -9.16 -1.03
CA PHE A 301 9.40 -8.74 -2.40
C PHE A 301 8.40 -7.73 -2.94
N ASP A 302 8.81 -6.97 -3.95
CA ASP A 302 7.92 -6.09 -4.70
C ASP A 302 8.16 -6.12 -6.21
N VAL A 303 7.22 -5.51 -6.94
CA VAL A 303 7.21 -5.38 -8.40
C VAL A 303 7.40 -3.92 -8.86
N ARG A 304 8.29 -3.17 -8.19
CA ARG A 304 8.55 -1.77 -8.53
C ARG A 304 9.04 -1.58 -9.97
N GLY A 305 8.60 -0.49 -10.62
CA GLY A 305 9.01 -0.15 -11.99
C GLY A 305 10.37 0.55 -12.10
N ALA A 306 10.91 1.08 -10.99
CA ALA A 306 12.16 1.82 -10.92
C ALA A 306 12.78 1.74 -9.50
N GLY A 307 14.03 2.19 -9.35
CA GLY A 307 14.76 2.16 -8.08
C GLY A 307 15.72 0.97 -7.96
N SER A 308 16.09 0.61 -6.74
CA SER A 308 16.97 -0.53 -6.45
C SER A 308 16.34 -1.84 -6.96
N LEU A 309 17.13 -2.65 -7.67
CA LEU A 309 16.70 -3.94 -8.22
C LEU A 309 17.50 -5.09 -7.64
N THR A 310 16.85 -6.23 -7.48
CA THR A 310 17.49 -7.50 -7.14
C THR A 310 17.82 -8.28 -8.40
N ALA A 311 19.02 -8.87 -8.43
CA ALA A 311 19.44 -9.77 -9.49
C ALA A 311 20.21 -10.96 -8.90
N PRO A 312 20.01 -12.18 -9.43
CA PRO A 312 20.88 -13.31 -9.12
C PRO A 312 22.20 -13.14 -9.87
N VAL A 313 23.29 -13.46 -9.19
CA VAL A 313 24.61 -13.57 -9.78
C VAL A 313 25.30 -14.86 -9.34
N GLY A 314 26.39 -15.18 -10.03
CA GLY A 314 27.23 -16.31 -9.66
C GLY A 314 28.44 -15.84 -8.84
N VAL A 315 28.81 -16.62 -7.82
CA VAL A 315 30.08 -16.47 -7.11
C VAL A 315 30.97 -17.64 -7.53
N ARG A 316 32.05 -17.32 -8.24
CA ARG A 316 33.09 -18.28 -8.63
C ARG A 316 34.31 -18.07 -7.74
N GLY A 317 35.09 -19.12 -7.51
CA GLY A 317 36.36 -18.93 -6.85
C GLY A 317 37.26 -20.14 -6.83
N GLU A 318 38.40 -19.98 -6.17
CA GLU A 318 39.42 -21.01 -5.97
C GLU A 318 39.76 -21.11 -4.49
N VAL A 319 39.85 -22.34 -3.96
CA VAL A 319 40.32 -22.64 -2.62
C VAL A 319 41.71 -23.25 -2.71
N VAL A 320 42.68 -22.63 -2.02
CA VAL A 320 44.07 -23.08 -1.99
C VAL A 320 44.60 -23.20 -0.56
N ASP A 321 45.61 -24.05 -0.41
CA ASP A 321 46.41 -24.15 0.79
C ASP A 321 47.22 -22.85 1.00
N ALA A 322 47.14 -22.27 2.19
CA ALA A 322 47.72 -20.96 2.46
C ALA A 322 49.26 -20.94 2.38
N ALA A 323 49.92 -22.06 2.71
CA ALA A 323 51.37 -22.16 2.77
C ALA A 323 52.00 -22.51 1.41
N SER A 324 51.41 -23.47 0.70
CA SER A 324 51.94 -24.00 -0.56
C SER A 324 51.31 -23.39 -1.81
N GLY A 325 50.16 -22.70 -1.67
CA GLY A 325 49.39 -22.18 -2.79
C GLY A 325 48.74 -23.25 -3.67
N LYS A 326 48.85 -24.53 -3.31
CA LYS A 326 48.28 -25.64 -4.07
C LYS A 326 46.74 -25.68 -3.95
N PRO A 327 46.02 -26.06 -5.02
CA PRO A 327 44.58 -26.23 -4.94
C PRO A 327 44.14 -27.27 -3.92
N LEU A 328 43.02 -27.01 -3.24
CA LEU A 328 42.41 -27.93 -2.27
C LEU A 328 41.14 -28.55 -2.85
N PRO A 329 41.21 -29.75 -3.46
CA PRO A 329 40.04 -30.42 -4.02
C PRO A 329 39.12 -30.98 -2.93
N GLY A 330 37.82 -31.00 -3.19
CA GLY A 330 36.81 -31.54 -2.28
C GLY A 330 36.48 -30.65 -1.07
N ALA A 331 37.09 -29.47 -0.97
CA ALA A 331 36.75 -28.46 0.04
C ALA A 331 35.26 -28.12 -0.07
N ARG A 332 34.56 -28.08 1.07
CA ARG A 332 33.15 -27.68 1.13
C ARG A 332 33.11 -26.16 1.27
N VAL A 333 32.51 -25.52 0.28
CA VAL A 333 32.28 -24.07 0.24
C VAL A 333 30.81 -23.84 0.56
N GLU A 334 30.51 -22.92 1.46
CA GLU A 334 29.15 -22.54 1.84
C GLU A 334 28.98 -21.03 1.87
N LEU A 335 27.94 -20.53 1.21
CA LEU A 335 27.50 -19.13 1.23
C LEU A 335 26.01 -19.11 1.54
N ASP A 336 25.62 -18.60 2.70
CA ASP A 336 24.21 -18.53 3.13
C ASP A 336 23.45 -19.85 2.95
N GLY A 337 24.09 -20.96 3.32
CA GLY A 337 23.53 -22.31 3.18
C GLY A 337 23.62 -22.92 1.78
N MET A 338 23.91 -22.15 0.72
CA MET A 338 24.24 -22.72 -0.58
C MET A 338 25.60 -23.39 -0.50
N THR A 339 25.72 -24.62 -1.01
CA THR A 339 26.95 -25.38 -0.92
C THR A 339 27.51 -25.76 -2.28
N ALA A 340 28.84 -25.73 -2.40
CA ALA A 340 29.58 -26.27 -3.52
C ALA A 340 30.77 -27.09 -2.99
N ARG A 341 31.28 -28.00 -3.82
CA ARG A 341 32.57 -28.65 -3.57
C ARG A 341 33.57 -28.21 -4.61
N THR A 342 34.80 -27.97 -4.19
CA THR A 342 35.87 -27.62 -5.11
C THR A 342 36.27 -28.81 -5.99
N ASN A 343 36.55 -28.53 -7.27
CA ASN A 343 37.04 -29.52 -8.22
C ASN A 343 38.53 -29.85 -8.00
N ARG A 344 39.15 -30.61 -8.92
CA ARG A 344 40.59 -30.97 -8.86
C ARG A 344 41.52 -29.76 -8.91
N GLN A 345 41.06 -28.66 -9.51
CA GLN A 345 41.74 -27.38 -9.61
C GLN A 345 41.43 -26.44 -8.43
N GLY A 346 40.70 -26.92 -7.41
CA GLY A 346 40.31 -26.09 -6.27
C GLY A 346 39.18 -25.12 -6.57
N GLU A 347 38.59 -25.17 -7.76
CA GLU A 347 37.59 -24.21 -8.22
C GLU A 347 36.19 -24.59 -7.75
N PHE A 348 35.37 -23.60 -7.43
CA PHE A 348 33.95 -23.75 -7.12
C PHE A 348 33.10 -22.72 -7.86
N PHE A 349 31.80 -23.01 -7.96
CA PHE A 349 30.82 -22.06 -8.46
C PHE A 349 29.51 -22.20 -7.69
N LEU A 350 29.07 -21.10 -7.10
CA LEU A 350 27.76 -20.93 -6.47
C LEU A 350 26.92 -20.06 -7.38
N GLN A 351 25.72 -20.51 -7.73
CA GLN A 351 24.77 -19.76 -8.55
C GLN A 351 23.70 -19.13 -7.67
N HIS A 352 23.01 -18.13 -8.20
CA HIS A 352 21.79 -17.59 -7.60
C HIS A 352 21.99 -16.86 -6.26
N VAL A 353 23.12 -16.18 -6.13
CA VAL A 353 23.40 -15.25 -5.03
C VAL A 353 22.74 -13.91 -5.34
N LEU A 354 21.97 -13.33 -4.42
CA LEU A 354 21.18 -12.14 -4.70
C LEU A 354 21.97 -10.85 -4.44
N THR A 355 21.73 -9.83 -5.27
CA THR A 355 22.37 -8.51 -5.13
C THR A 355 21.36 -7.42 -4.76
N PRO A 356 21.82 -6.30 -4.19
CA PRO A 356 23.16 -6.06 -3.64
C PRO A 356 23.25 -6.50 -2.18
N GLU A 357 24.20 -7.36 -1.84
CA GLU A 357 24.40 -7.84 -0.46
C GLU A 357 25.88 -8.17 -0.16
N GLU A 358 26.23 -8.10 1.13
CA GLU A 358 27.44 -8.72 1.66
C GLU A 358 27.06 -10.05 2.28
N HIS A 359 27.71 -11.11 1.82
CA HIS A 359 27.47 -12.47 2.26
C HIS A 359 28.69 -13.02 2.99
N THR A 360 28.51 -14.00 3.88
CA THR A 360 29.65 -14.70 4.50
C THR A 360 29.92 -16.00 3.76
N LEU A 361 31.09 -16.08 3.11
CA LEU A 361 31.57 -17.29 2.45
C LEU A 361 32.44 -18.08 3.42
N SER A 362 32.04 -19.31 3.73
CA SER A 362 32.78 -20.22 4.59
C SER A 362 33.34 -21.41 3.80
N VAL A 363 34.52 -21.87 4.20
CA VAL A 363 35.20 -23.01 3.60
C VAL A 363 35.65 -23.96 4.69
N SER A 364 35.29 -25.23 4.54
CA SER A 364 35.77 -26.31 5.40
C SER A 364 36.44 -27.42 4.61
N VAL A 365 37.58 -27.88 5.15
CA VAL A 365 38.39 -28.97 4.59
C VAL A 365 38.65 -29.95 5.73
N PRO A 366 38.43 -31.27 5.55
CA PRO A 366 38.73 -32.25 6.59
C PRO A 366 40.16 -32.13 7.10
N GLY A 367 40.32 -32.07 8.42
CA GLY A 367 41.62 -31.96 9.07
C GLY A 367 42.22 -30.55 9.13
N ARG A 368 41.50 -29.51 8.66
CA ARG A 368 41.97 -28.11 8.69
C ARG A 368 41.00 -27.21 9.44
N THR A 369 41.49 -26.06 9.90
CA THR A 369 40.64 -25.01 10.47
C THR A 369 39.75 -24.37 9.40
N PRO A 370 38.43 -24.27 9.62
CA PRO A 370 37.54 -23.57 8.69
C PRO A 370 37.88 -22.08 8.56
N VAL A 371 37.66 -21.52 7.37
CA VAL A 371 37.84 -20.09 7.09
C VAL A 371 36.50 -19.48 6.71
N ALA A 372 36.23 -18.26 7.17
CA ALA A 372 35.10 -17.46 6.74
C ALA A 372 35.60 -16.08 6.26
N GLN A 373 34.99 -15.55 5.21
CA GLN A 373 35.29 -14.21 4.71
C GLN A 373 34.01 -13.53 4.19
N PRO A 374 33.89 -12.20 4.32
CA PRO A 374 32.83 -11.46 3.65
C PRO A 374 33.07 -11.44 2.14
N VAL A 375 31.99 -11.55 1.38
CA VAL A 375 31.97 -11.42 -0.08
C VAL A 375 30.85 -10.45 -0.44
N ARG A 376 31.23 -9.28 -0.94
CA ARG A 376 30.28 -8.31 -1.46
C ARG A 376 29.93 -8.64 -2.90
N VAL A 377 28.64 -8.66 -3.17
CA VAL A 377 28.10 -9.11 -4.44
C VAL A 377 27.29 -7.99 -5.08
N GLU A 378 27.71 -7.56 -6.27
CA GLU A 378 27.14 -6.44 -7.01
C GLU A 378 26.50 -6.91 -8.31
N SER A 379 25.52 -6.15 -8.80
CA SER A 379 24.73 -6.53 -9.97
C SER A 379 25.62 -6.71 -11.22
N ARG A 380 25.33 -7.74 -12.01
CA ARG A 380 25.92 -8.02 -13.35
C ARG A 380 27.37 -8.49 -13.40
N GLN A 381 27.97 -8.92 -12.30
CA GLN A 381 29.29 -9.56 -12.31
C GLN A 381 29.24 -10.97 -11.72
N VAL A 382 30.01 -11.89 -12.31
CA VAL A 382 30.44 -13.10 -11.58
C VAL A 382 31.49 -12.64 -10.58
N VAL A 383 31.18 -12.70 -9.29
CA VAL A 383 32.15 -12.35 -8.25
C VAL A 383 33.18 -13.46 -8.19
N THR A 384 34.46 -13.10 -8.38
CA THR A 384 35.56 -14.06 -8.32
C THR A 384 36.28 -13.90 -6.99
N VAL A 385 36.46 -15.01 -6.27
CA VAL A 385 37.09 -14.99 -4.94
C VAL A 385 38.19 -16.04 -4.82
N ARG A 386 39.29 -15.69 -4.15
CA ARG A 386 40.38 -16.63 -3.84
C ARG A 386 40.49 -16.79 -2.34
N ILE A 387 40.43 -18.03 -1.85
CA ILE A 387 40.38 -18.35 -0.42
C ILE A 387 41.62 -19.14 -0.06
N ARG A 388 42.34 -18.66 0.96
CA ARG A 388 43.51 -19.34 1.50
C ARG A 388 43.14 -20.02 2.81
N VAL A 389 43.25 -21.34 2.86
CA VAL A 389 42.94 -22.14 4.05
C VAL A 389 44.25 -22.49 4.77
N PRO A 390 44.41 -22.13 6.05
CA PRO A 390 45.55 -22.56 6.87
C PRO A 390 45.68 -24.09 6.92
N ALA A 391 46.84 -24.56 7.35
CA ALA A 391 47.07 -25.98 7.59
C ALA A 391 46.14 -26.52 8.69
#